data_AF-A0A5C6CSS4-F1
#
_entry.id   AF-A0A5C6CSS4-F1
#
_cell.length_a   1.000
_cell.length_b   1.000
_cell.length_c   1.000
_cell.angle_alpha   90.00
_cell.angle_beta   90.00
_cell.angle_gamma   90.00
#
_symmetry.space_group_name_H-M   'P 1'
#
loop_
_entity.id
_entity.type
_entity.pdbx_description
1 polymer ?
#
loop_
_entity_poly.entity_id
_entity_poly.type
_entity_poly.pdbx_seq_one_letter_code
_entity_poly.pdbx_strand_id
1 'polypeptide(L)'
;MVDKDSQEFAFRVAIDAGDIEGARKLLSERPDLPMRLSAERVWLLKDAAKESSPEMIRWLVQEVGEDLAKQDANDYTALNFAVLFGKLENARALLELGADADLGYPLFSVLSRHVEDPVAMATLLISYGADVNQLVIEEGMPPRNILTEAEDCENEEMIEFLRSQGAKLPVELMES
;
A
#
# COMPACT_ATOMS: atom_id res chain seq x y z
N MET A 1 5.91 33.80 -18.75
CA MET A 1 5.75 32.35 -18.98
C MET A 1 5.85 31.68 -17.63
N VAL A 2 4.72 31.41 -16.99
CA VAL A 2 4.69 30.65 -15.74
C VAL A 2 4.98 29.19 -16.11
N ASP A 3 6.25 28.86 -16.00
CA ASP A 3 6.79 27.60 -15.48
C ASP A 3 5.77 26.44 -15.41
N LYS A 4 5.69 25.65 -16.49
CA LYS A 4 4.84 24.46 -16.54
C LYS A 4 5.30 23.41 -15.53
N ASP A 5 6.60 23.38 -15.24
CA ASP A 5 7.22 22.47 -14.26
C ASP A 5 6.90 22.92 -12.83
N SER A 6 6.76 24.23 -12.57
CA SER A 6 6.46 24.73 -11.21
C SER A 6 5.11 24.32 -10.68
N GLN A 7 4.05 24.28 -11.49
CA GLN A 7 2.71 23.94 -10.97
C GLN A 7 2.55 22.45 -10.70
N GLU A 8 3.07 21.58 -11.58
CA GLU A 8 3.10 20.13 -11.37
C GLU A 8 3.98 19.78 -10.17
N PHE A 9 5.15 20.41 -10.06
CA PHE A 9 6.02 20.28 -8.90
C PHE A 9 5.36 20.78 -7.61
N ALA A 10 4.74 21.96 -7.64
CA ALA A 10 4.04 22.53 -6.48
C ALA A 10 2.86 21.65 -6.06
N PHE A 11 2.15 21.04 -7.01
CA PHE A 11 1.07 20.11 -6.71
C PHE A 11 1.60 18.88 -5.98
N ARG A 12 2.67 18.24 -6.47
CA ARG A 12 3.30 17.11 -5.77
C ARG A 12 3.79 17.52 -4.37
N VAL A 13 4.43 18.67 -4.22
CA VAL A 13 4.86 19.18 -2.92
C VAL A 13 3.67 19.37 -1.97
N ALA A 14 2.53 19.84 -2.46
CA ALA A 14 1.32 19.94 -1.65
C ALA A 14 0.80 18.56 -1.21
N ILE A 15 0.84 17.54 -2.10
CA ILE A 15 0.49 16.16 -1.75
C ILE A 15 1.42 15.61 -0.67
N ASP A 16 2.73 15.73 -0.89
CA ASP A 16 3.76 15.25 0.03
C ASP A 16 3.66 15.92 1.41
N ALA A 17 3.30 17.21 1.44
CA ALA A 17 3.13 17.98 2.67
C ALA A 17 1.75 17.79 3.34
N GLY A 18 0.80 17.10 2.70
CA GLY A 18 -0.57 16.98 3.20
C GLY A 18 -1.41 18.26 3.08
N ASP A 19 -0.97 19.22 2.26
CA ASP A 19 -1.66 20.51 2.04
C ASP A 19 -2.82 20.35 1.04
N ILE A 20 -3.95 19.83 1.53
CA ILE A 20 -5.15 19.61 0.74
C ILE A 20 -5.69 20.94 0.16
N GLU A 21 -5.64 22.03 0.93
CA GLU A 21 -6.16 23.32 0.46
C GLU A 21 -5.29 23.93 -0.64
N GLY A 22 -3.96 23.83 -0.51
CA GLY A 22 -3.02 24.18 -1.57
C GLY A 22 -3.23 23.34 -2.83
N ALA A 23 -3.39 22.02 -2.67
CA ALA A 23 -3.68 21.11 -3.76
C ALA A 23 -5.02 21.44 -4.46
N ARG A 24 -6.09 21.70 -3.70
CA ARG A 24 -7.39 22.14 -4.23
C ARG A 24 -7.29 23.43 -5.03
N LYS A 25 -6.56 24.41 -4.50
CA LYS A 25 -6.35 25.70 -5.20
C LYS A 25 -5.66 25.46 -6.55
N LEU A 26 -4.61 24.64 -6.58
CA LEU A 26 -3.91 24.31 -7.82
C LEU A 26 -4.81 23.57 -8.82
N LEU A 27 -5.65 22.64 -8.37
CA LEU A 27 -6.64 21.98 -9.24
C LEU A 27 -7.71 22.95 -9.77
N SER A 28 -8.12 23.94 -8.98
CA SER A 28 -9.09 24.95 -9.45
C SER A 28 -8.53 25.81 -10.58
N GLU A 29 -7.21 26.06 -10.57
CA GLU A 29 -6.51 26.81 -11.62
C GLU A 29 -6.17 25.90 -12.83
N ARG A 30 -5.85 24.63 -12.57
CA ARG A 30 -5.44 23.64 -13.57
C ARG A 30 -6.04 22.25 -13.28
N PRO A 31 -7.28 21.99 -13.75
CA PRO A 31 -7.94 20.71 -13.50
C PRO A 31 -7.27 19.50 -14.17
N ASP A 32 -6.40 19.73 -15.16
CA ASP A 32 -5.71 18.69 -15.93
C ASP A 32 -4.43 18.15 -15.25
N LEU A 33 -4.03 18.70 -14.10
CA LEU A 33 -2.79 18.32 -13.39
C LEU A 33 -2.69 16.82 -13.09
N PRO A 34 -3.72 16.13 -12.52
CA PRO A 34 -3.60 14.72 -12.18
C PRO A 34 -3.36 13.84 -13.42
N MET A 35 -4.08 14.13 -14.51
CA MET A 35 -3.93 13.41 -15.78
C MET A 35 -2.51 13.58 -16.36
N ARG A 36 -1.96 14.79 -16.29
CA ARG A 36 -0.60 15.09 -16.77
C ARG A 36 0.47 14.38 -15.94
N LEU A 37 0.34 14.44 -14.60
CA LEU A 37 1.24 13.76 -13.68
C LEU A 37 1.22 12.24 -13.89
N SER A 38 0.04 11.66 -14.09
CA SER A 38 -0.07 10.24 -14.42
C SER A 38 0.62 9.90 -15.75
N ALA A 39 0.56 10.77 -16.77
CA ALA A 39 1.25 10.56 -18.04
C ALA A 39 2.79 10.58 -17.89
N GLU A 40 3.30 11.28 -16.88
CA GLU A 40 4.72 11.32 -16.51
C GLU A 40 5.14 10.19 -15.55
N ARG A 41 4.26 9.19 -15.36
CA ARG A 41 4.47 8.05 -14.44
C ARG A 41 4.57 8.47 -12.96
N VAL A 42 4.07 9.65 -12.60
CA VAL A 42 3.87 10.01 -11.20
C VAL A 42 2.65 9.25 -10.69
N TRP A 43 2.75 8.73 -9.48
CA TRP A 43 1.66 8.01 -8.83
C TRP A 43 1.42 8.63 -7.45
N LEU A 44 0.48 9.58 -7.43
CA LEU A 44 0.20 10.44 -6.28
C LEU A 44 -0.26 9.64 -5.07
N LEU A 45 -1.15 8.67 -5.28
CA LEU A 45 -1.65 7.84 -4.19
C LEU A 45 -0.55 7.01 -3.52
N LYS A 46 0.42 6.51 -4.30
CA LYS A 46 1.58 5.77 -3.78
C LYS A 46 2.52 6.66 -2.97
N ASP A 47 2.78 7.88 -3.42
CA ASP A 47 3.60 8.84 -2.66
C ASP A 47 2.89 9.28 -1.38
N ALA A 48 1.58 9.55 -1.44
CA ALA A 48 0.76 9.90 -0.27
C ALA A 48 0.67 8.76 0.75
N ALA A 49 0.47 7.52 0.30
CA ALA A 49 0.47 6.32 1.15
C ALA A 49 1.76 6.19 1.97
N LYS A 50 2.89 6.57 1.36
CA LYS A 50 4.22 6.45 1.94
C LYS A 50 4.56 7.57 2.92
N GLU A 51 4.25 8.84 2.61
CA GLU A 51 4.83 9.98 3.35
C GLU A 51 3.80 11.03 3.83
N SER A 52 2.56 11.00 3.33
CA SER A 52 1.55 12.03 3.64
C SER A 52 0.60 11.55 4.76
N SER A 53 -0.62 12.10 4.79
CA SER A 53 -1.64 11.81 5.80
C SER A 53 -2.81 10.95 5.30
N PRO A 54 -3.54 10.29 6.21
CA PRO A 54 -4.80 9.60 5.91
C PRO A 54 -5.83 10.50 5.21
N GLU A 55 -5.89 11.78 5.57
CA GLU A 55 -6.79 12.78 4.96
C GLU A 55 -6.41 13.04 3.50
N MET A 56 -5.12 13.13 3.19
CA MET A 56 -4.65 13.31 1.82
C MET A 56 -5.01 12.10 0.95
N ILE A 57 -4.84 10.88 1.49
CA ILE A 57 -5.24 9.64 0.82
C ILE A 57 -6.74 9.64 0.51
N ARG A 58 -7.58 9.95 1.50
CA ARG A 58 -9.04 10.07 1.33
C ARG A 58 -9.39 11.08 0.24
N TRP A 59 -8.76 12.24 0.26
CA TRP A 59 -8.99 13.28 -0.73
C TRP A 59 -8.58 12.86 -2.15
N LEU A 60 -7.40 12.26 -2.32
CA LEU A 60 -6.92 11.76 -3.60
C LEU A 60 -7.86 10.71 -4.21
N VAL A 61 -8.38 9.79 -3.40
CA VAL A 61 -9.28 8.74 -3.90
C VAL A 61 -10.67 9.30 -4.19
N GLN A 62 -11.25 10.09 -3.27
CA GLN A 62 -12.65 10.52 -3.37
C GLN A 62 -12.87 11.70 -4.33
N GLU A 63 -11.89 12.60 -4.46
CA GLU A 63 -12.06 13.82 -5.23
C GLU A 63 -11.17 13.90 -6.47
N VAL A 64 -9.93 13.39 -6.40
CA VAL A 64 -9.04 13.32 -7.56
C VAL A 64 -9.34 12.07 -8.40
N GLY A 65 -9.86 11.02 -7.78
CA GLY A 65 -10.21 9.76 -8.46
C GLY A 65 -9.02 8.85 -8.70
N GLU A 66 -8.01 8.89 -7.83
CA GLU A 66 -6.90 7.94 -7.89
C GLU A 66 -7.38 6.50 -7.67
N ASP A 67 -6.85 5.57 -8.47
CA ASP A 67 -7.21 4.15 -8.46
C ASP A 67 -6.45 3.39 -7.36
N LEU A 68 -7.20 2.78 -6.44
CA LEU A 68 -6.68 1.94 -5.36
C LEU A 68 -6.05 0.63 -5.88
N ALA A 69 -6.49 0.14 -7.03
CA ALA A 69 -6.05 -1.12 -7.62
C ALA A 69 -4.86 -0.96 -8.59
N LYS A 70 -4.39 0.28 -8.81
CA LYS A 70 -3.19 0.53 -9.63
C LYS A 70 -1.99 -0.17 -9.00
N GLN A 71 -1.18 -0.80 -9.85
CA GLN A 71 0.04 -1.53 -9.46
C GLN A 71 1.28 -0.95 -10.16
N ASP A 72 2.44 -1.05 -9.50
CA ASP A 72 3.73 -0.79 -10.14
C ASP A 72 4.25 -2.00 -10.93
N ALA A 73 5.51 -1.95 -11.37
CA ALA A 73 6.13 -3.03 -12.14
C ALA A 73 6.43 -4.30 -11.30
N ASN A 74 6.28 -4.24 -9.98
CA ASN A 74 6.43 -5.36 -9.05
C ASN A 74 5.07 -5.77 -8.44
N ASP A 75 3.97 -5.41 -9.10
CA ASP A 75 2.61 -5.69 -8.67
C ASP A 75 2.21 -5.02 -7.33
N TYR A 76 2.96 -4.02 -6.85
CA TYR A 76 2.64 -3.35 -5.59
C TYR A 76 1.59 -2.26 -5.76
N THR A 77 0.58 -2.28 -4.88
CA THR A 77 -0.47 -1.26 -4.75
C THR A 77 -0.05 -0.14 -3.80
N ALA A 78 -0.82 0.95 -3.73
CA ALA A 78 -0.60 1.97 -2.69
C ALA A 78 -0.65 1.39 -1.27
N LEU A 79 -1.46 0.35 -1.02
CA LEU A 79 -1.52 -0.34 0.26
C LEU A 79 -0.20 -1.06 0.59
N ASN A 80 0.42 -1.73 -0.38
CA ASN A 80 1.77 -2.28 -0.19
C ASN A 80 2.76 -1.22 0.28
N PHE A 81 2.75 -0.02 -0.33
CA PHE A 81 3.67 1.05 0.08
C PHE A 81 3.37 1.58 1.49
N ALA A 82 2.10 1.75 1.88
CA ALA A 82 1.77 2.13 3.25
C ALA A 82 2.31 1.09 4.26
N VAL A 83 2.12 -0.21 3.96
CA VAL A 83 2.60 -1.30 4.80
C VAL A 83 4.13 -1.37 4.84
N LEU A 84 4.79 -1.38 3.67
CA LEU A 84 6.25 -1.46 3.52
C LEU A 84 7.00 -0.37 4.30
N PHE A 85 6.38 0.80 4.48
CA PHE A 85 6.94 1.95 5.19
C PHE A 85 6.35 2.15 6.60
N GLY A 86 5.61 1.16 7.14
CA GLY A 86 5.12 1.17 8.52
C GLY A 86 4.02 2.20 8.79
N LYS A 87 3.33 2.69 7.77
CA LYS A 87 2.31 3.74 7.89
C LYS A 87 0.95 3.15 8.25
N LEU A 88 0.79 2.72 9.50
CA LEU A 88 -0.42 2.01 9.98
C LEU A 88 -1.72 2.77 9.69
N GLU A 89 -1.77 4.08 9.98
CA GLU A 89 -2.97 4.88 9.75
C GLU A 89 -3.25 5.14 8.25
N ASN A 90 -2.21 5.19 7.42
CA ASN A 90 -2.38 5.30 5.96
C ASN A 90 -2.89 3.97 5.37
N ALA A 91 -2.38 2.84 5.85
CA ALA A 91 -2.88 1.53 5.49
C ALA A 91 -4.35 1.37 5.89
N ARG A 92 -4.72 1.79 7.12
CA ARG A 92 -6.11 1.81 7.59
C ARG A 92 -6.99 2.64 6.67
N ALA A 93 -6.58 3.86 6.32
CA ALA A 93 -7.35 4.73 5.44
C ALA A 93 -7.57 4.11 4.05
N LEU A 94 -6.56 3.47 3.47
CA LEU A 94 -6.69 2.77 2.18
C LEU A 94 -7.69 1.62 2.27
N LEU A 95 -7.63 0.82 3.34
CA LEU A 95 -8.57 -0.28 3.58
C LEU A 95 -10.01 0.21 3.81
N GLU A 96 -10.20 1.29 4.57
CA GLU A 96 -11.51 1.94 4.78
C GLU A 96 -12.11 2.49 3.48
N LEU A 97 -11.25 2.89 2.53
CA LEU A 97 -11.65 3.31 1.18
C LEU A 97 -11.93 2.14 0.23
N GLY A 98 -11.71 0.89 0.68
CA GLY A 98 -11.98 -0.32 -0.09
C GLY A 98 -10.79 -0.84 -0.89
N ALA A 99 -9.55 -0.51 -0.50
CA ALA A 99 -8.39 -1.21 -1.04
C ALA A 99 -8.50 -2.71 -0.77
N ASP A 100 -8.23 -3.52 -1.79
CA ASP A 100 -8.15 -4.96 -1.66
C ASP A 100 -6.93 -5.33 -0.80
N ALA A 101 -7.18 -6.03 0.31
CA ALA A 101 -6.16 -6.39 1.29
C ALA A 101 -5.19 -7.48 0.81
N ASP A 102 -5.51 -8.16 -0.31
CA ASP A 102 -4.71 -9.22 -0.93
C ASP A 102 -4.02 -8.79 -2.23
N LEU A 103 -4.47 -7.69 -2.86
CA LEU A 103 -3.91 -7.24 -4.14
C LEU A 103 -2.48 -6.73 -3.96
N GLY A 104 -1.54 -7.38 -4.63
CA GLY A 104 -0.11 -7.10 -4.51
C GLY A 104 0.55 -7.74 -3.29
N TYR A 105 -0.13 -8.66 -2.58
CA TYR A 105 0.37 -9.35 -1.39
C TYR A 105 0.83 -8.41 -0.24
N PRO A 106 0.01 -7.43 0.23
CA PRO A 106 0.39 -6.50 1.29
C PRO A 106 0.86 -7.16 2.58
N LEU A 107 0.33 -8.35 2.90
CA LEU A 107 0.71 -9.10 4.09
C LEU A 107 2.21 -9.48 4.09
N PHE A 108 2.85 -9.70 2.93
CA PHE A 108 4.30 -9.90 2.82
C PHE A 108 5.11 -8.65 3.19
N SER A 109 4.54 -7.46 2.96
CA SER A 109 5.22 -6.20 3.24
C SER A 109 5.33 -5.89 4.74
N VAL A 110 4.59 -6.60 5.61
CA VAL A 110 4.61 -6.37 7.07
C VAL A 110 5.95 -6.73 7.71
N LEU A 111 6.74 -7.60 7.08
CA LEU A 111 8.07 -8.03 7.55
C LEU A 111 9.18 -7.02 7.23
N SER A 112 8.84 -5.89 6.61
CA SER A 112 9.76 -4.79 6.36
C SER A 112 10.32 -4.22 7.67
N ARG A 113 11.62 -3.92 7.67
CA ARG A 113 12.31 -3.28 8.82
C ARG A 113 11.74 -1.91 9.25
N HIS A 114 10.91 -1.29 8.41
CA HIS A 114 10.28 0.00 8.73
C HIS A 114 8.97 -0.16 9.51
N VAL A 115 8.44 -1.38 9.61
CA VAL A 115 7.24 -1.68 10.38
C VAL A 115 7.65 -1.94 11.82
N GLU A 116 7.34 -1.00 12.71
CA GLU A 116 7.67 -1.11 14.14
C GLU A 116 6.90 -2.24 14.82
N ASP A 117 5.63 -2.42 14.45
CA ASP A 117 4.75 -3.48 14.96
C ASP A 117 4.14 -4.28 13.78
N PRO A 118 4.86 -5.31 13.29
CA PRO A 118 4.37 -6.17 12.22
C PRO A 118 3.06 -6.87 12.57
N VAL A 119 2.86 -7.25 13.84
CA VAL A 119 1.66 -7.96 14.30
C VAL A 119 0.45 -7.05 14.23
N ALA A 120 0.55 -5.79 14.67
CA ALA A 120 -0.53 -4.82 14.55
C ALA A 120 -0.88 -4.53 13.09
N MET A 121 0.12 -4.39 12.22
CA MET A 121 -0.09 -4.18 10.79
C MET A 121 -0.75 -5.39 10.12
N ALA A 122 -0.31 -6.61 10.43
CA ALA A 122 -0.91 -7.84 9.92
C ALA A 122 -2.33 -8.03 10.46
N THR A 123 -2.57 -7.73 11.74
CA THR A 123 -3.91 -7.74 12.35
C THR A 123 -4.86 -6.79 11.62
N LEU A 124 -4.39 -5.58 11.28
CA LEU A 124 -5.17 -4.64 10.49
C LEU A 124 -5.56 -5.24 9.14
N LEU A 125 -4.59 -5.74 8.37
CA LEU A 125 -4.85 -6.33 7.04
C LEU A 125 -5.85 -7.51 7.13
N ILE A 126 -5.63 -8.44 8.07
CA ILE A 126 -6.52 -9.60 8.29
C ILE A 126 -7.93 -9.15 8.69
N SER A 127 -8.06 -8.11 9.53
CA SER A 127 -9.38 -7.59 9.93
C SER A 127 -10.19 -7.00 8.76
N TYR A 128 -9.50 -6.62 7.67
CA TYR A 128 -10.10 -6.15 6.43
C TYR A 128 -10.15 -7.25 5.34
N GLY A 129 -9.90 -8.50 5.72
CA GLY A 129 -10.14 -9.66 4.86
C GLY A 129 -8.93 -10.21 4.14
N ALA A 130 -7.71 -9.79 4.49
CA ALA A 130 -6.50 -10.40 3.91
C ALA A 130 -6.46 -11.92 4.21
N ASP A 131 -6.20 -12.73 3.19
CA ASP A 131 -6.04 -14.17 3.33
C ASP A 131 -4.66 -14.52 3.89
N VAL A 132 -4.63 -14.97 5.14
CA VAL A 132 -3.41 -15.41 5.83
C VAL A 132 -2.70 -16.58 5.12
N ASN A 133 -3.41 -17.31 4.26
CA ASN A 133 -2.89 -18.45 3.49
C ASN A 133 -2.66 -18.11 2.01
N GLN A 134 -2.72 -16.83 1.62
CA GLN A 134 -2.50 -16.40 0.24
C GLN A 134 -1.14 -16.92 -0.28
N LEU A 135 -1.19 -17.65 -1.40
CA LEU A 135 -0.01 -18.25 -2.02
C LEU A 135 0.56 -17.32 -3.11
N VAL A 136 1.88 -17.18 -3.11
CA VAL A 136 2.66 -16.64 -4.22
C VAL A 136 3.21 -17.81 -5.01
N ILE A 137 2.83 -17.89 -6.28
CA ILE A 137 3.30 -18.91 -7.23
C ILE A 137 4.18 -18.21 -8.27
N GLU A 138 5.47 -18.54 -8.26
CA GLU A 138 6.46 -18.00 -9.19
C GLU A 138 7.12 -19.17 -9.94
N GLU A 139 7.28 -19.05 -11.25
CA GLU A 139 7.83 -20.12 -12.08
C GLU A 139 9.25 -20.50 -11.61
N GLY A 140 9.46 -21.80 -11.37
CA GLY A 140 10.74 -22.33 -10.90
C GLY A 140 11.01 -22.14 -9.41
N MET A 141 10.08 -21.57 -8.64
CA MET A 141 10.17 -21.44 -7.20
C MET A 141 9.14 -22.33 -6.49
N PRO A 142 9.44 -22.85 -5.28
CA PRO A 142 8.41 -23.43 -4.43
C PRO A 142 7.31 -22.39 -4.13
N PRO A 143 6.03 -22.80 -4.03
CA PRO A 143 4.98 -21.93 -3.51
C PRO A 143 5.37 -21.32 -2.17
N ARG A 144 5.11 -20.02 -1.99
CA ARG A 144 5.39 -19.28 -0.75
C ARG A 144 4.12 -18.64 -0.21
N ASN A 145 4.06 -18.41 1.10
CA ASN A 145 3.08 -17.54 1.74
C ASN A 145 3.77 -16.71 2.84
N ILE A 146 3.00 -15.89 3.55
CA ILE A 146 3.56 -15.07 4.64
C ILE A 146 4.23 -15.92 5.74
N LEU A 147 3.73 -17.14 6.00
CA LEU A 147 4.29 -18.01 7.04
C LEU A 147 5.68 -18.51 6.64
N THR A 148 5.88 -18.91 5.38
CA THR A 148 7.22 -19.29 4.90
C THR A 148 8.20 -18.12 4.95
N GLU A 149 7.75 -16.90 4.62
CA GLU A 149 8.60 -15.70 4.69
C GLU A 149 8.98 -15.35 6.13
N ALA A 150 8.05 -15.51 7.08
CA ALA A 150 8.31 -15.29 8.50
C ALA A 150 9.29 -16.34 9.08
N GLU A 151 9.20 -17.59 8.63
CA GLU A 151 10.17 -18.66 8.97
C GLU A 151 11.56 -18.35 8.41
N ASP A 152 11.67 -17.91 7.15
CA ASP A 152 12.94 -17.53 6.52
C ASP A 152 13.60 -16.32 7.19
N CYS A 153 12.78 -15.40 7.74
CA CYS A 153 13.25 -14.25 8.52
C CYS A 153 13.52 -14.56 10.01
N GLU A 154 13.30 -15.80 10.46
CA GLU A 154 13.39 -16.22 11.86
C GLU A 154 12.55 -15.34 12.83
N ASN A 155 11.38 -14.85 12.37
CA ASN A 155 10.51 -13.97 13.15
C ASN A 155 9.51 -14.79 13.99
N GLU A 156 9.96 -15.31 15.14
CA GLU A 156 9.18 -16.18 16.04
C GLU A 156 7.82 -15.57 16.44
N GLU A 157 7.79 -14.29 16.77
CA GLU A 157 6.56 -13.59 17.16
C GLU A 157 5.53 -13.59 16.02
N MET A 158 5.96 -13.27 14.79
CA MET A 158 5.10 -13.30 13.63
C MET A 158 4.66 -14.73 13.28
N ILE A 159 5.54 -15.73 13.41
CA ILE A 159 5.21 -17.15 13.17
C ILE A 159 4.10 -17.59 14.12
N GLU A 160 4.25 -17.32 15.43
CA GLU A 160 3.24 -17.65 16.44
C GLU A 160 1.91 -16.93 16.16
N PHE A 161 1.97 -15.64 15.83
CA PHE A 161 0.79 -14.86 15.47
C PHE A 161 0.07 -15.45 14.25
N LEU A 162 0.77 -15.68 13.14
CA LEU A 162 0.18 -16.22 11.91
C LEU A 162 -0.46 -17.59 12.14
N ARG A 163 0.21 -18.48 12.88
CA ARG A 163 -0.35 -19.78 13.26
C ARG A 163 -1.61 -19.64 14.11
N SER A 164 -1.66 -18.66 15.01
CA SER A 164 -2.88 -18.34 15.78
C SER A 164 -4.05 -17.87 14.89
N GLN A 165 -3.75 -17.26 13.74
CA GLN A 165 -4.73 -16.85 12.73
C GLN A 165 -5.09 -17.98 11.74
N GLY A 166 -4.53 -19.19 11.91
CA GLY A 166 -4.80 -20.33 11.04
C GLY A 166 -3.92 -20.39 9.79
N ALA A 167 -2.78 -19.70 9.78
CA ALA A 167 -1.79 -19.85 8.73
C ALA A 167 -1.21 -21.28 8.72
N LYS A 168 -1.06 -21.83 7.53
CA LYS A 168 -0.49 -23.14 7.25
C LYS A 168 0.64 -23.01 6.25
N LEU A 169 1.57 -23.95 6.24
CA LEU A 169 2.60 -23.99 5.22
C LEU A 169 2.00 -24.39 3.86
N PRO A 170 2.56 -23.94 2.73
CA PRO A 170 2.06 -24.30 1.41
C PRO A 170 1.90 -25.81 1.19
N VAL A 171 2.82 -26.62 1.71
CA VAL A 171 2.73 -28.09 1.65
C VAL A 171 1.49 -28.64 2.36
N GLU A 172 1.09 -28.04 3.47
CA GLU A 172 -0.09 -28.44 4.25
C GLU A 172 -1.41 -28.05 3.56
N LEU A 173 -1.37 -27.02 2.71
CA LEU A 173 -2.51 -26.54 1.92
C LEU A 173 -2.74 -27.36 0.64
N MET A 174 -1.67 -27.94 0.08
CA MET A 174 -1.75 -28.73 -1.16
C MET A 174 -2.16 -30.19 -0.92
N GLU A 175 -2.08 -30.68 0.32
CA GLU A 175 -2.42 -32.06 0.70
C GLU A 175 -3.89 -32.23 1.16
N SER A 176 -4.67 -31.14 1.25
CA SER A 176 -6.07 -31.10 1.71
C SER A 176 -7.08 -31.04 0.56
#